data_AF-A0A916UIQ8-F1
#
_entry.id   AF-A0A916UIQ8-F1
#
_cell.length_a   1.000
_cell.length_b   1.000
_cell.length_c   1.000
_cell.angle_alpha   90.00
_cell.angle_beta   90.00
_cell.angle_gamma   90.00
#
_symmetry.space_group_name_H-M   'P 1'
#
loop_
_entity.id
_entity.type
_entity.pdbx_description
1 polymer ?
#
loop_
_entity_poly.entity_id
_entity_poly.type
_entity_poly.pdbx_seq_one_letter_code
_entity_poly.pdbx_strand_id
1 'polypeptide(L)'
;MLKYRFHKSNYHAAEPLDQKYQQVSIPIYEYEEILKDYGFIRCHQSHLVNVRHIKSWKREYGDFLLLYDGTELPISRGKRDRVREVLNTM
;
A
#
# COMPACT_ATOMS: atom_id res chain seq x y z
N MET A 1 -6.49 -10.91 -14.65
CA MET A 1 -7.08 -10.36 -13.42
C MET A 1 -6.09 -10.55 -12.28
N LEU A 2 -5.41 -9.47 -11.86
CA LEU A 2 -4.40 -9.51 -10.81
C LEU A 2 -5.08 -9.74 -9.45
N LYS A 3 -4.74 -10.85 -8.78
CA LYS A 3 -5.27 -11.27 -7.47
C LYS A 3 -4.33 -10.73 -6.36
N TYR A 4 -4.84 -9.89 -5.46
CA TYR A 4 -4.09 -9.40 -4.29
C TYR A 4 -4.74 -9.93 -3.00
N ARG A 5 -3.94 -10.50 -2.10
CA ARG A 5 -4.35 -10.96 -0.75
C ARG A 5 -3.68 -10.06 0.29
N PHE A 6 -4.50 -9.39 1.11
CA PHE A 6 -4.03 -8.55 2.21
C PHE A 6 -3.78 -9.41 3.46
N HIS A 7 -2.53 -9.56 3.90
CA HIS A 7 -2.22 -10.10 5.22
C HIS A 7 -2.00 -8.92 6.18
N LYS A 8 -2.71 -8.95 7.32
CA LYS A 8 -2.48 -8.01 8.43
C LYS A 8 -1.01 -8.14 8.82
N SER A 9 -0.28 -7.03 8.81
CA SER A 9 1.16 -6.90 9.08
C SER A 9 2.03 -7.15 7.84
N ASN A 10 2.49 -6.04 7.24
CA ASN A 10 3.57 -5.96 6.24
C ASN A 10 3.28 -6.59 4.86
N TYR A 11 3.13 -5.72 3.86
CA TYR A 11 2.80 -6.06 2.48
C TYR A 11 4.04 -6.60 1.73
N HIS A 12 4.30 -7.89 1.83
CA HIS A 12 5.13 -8.63 0.88
C HIS A 12 4.25 -9.57 0.05
N ALA A 13 4.43 -9.52 -1.28
CA ALA A 13 3.72 -10.38 -2.19
C ALA A 13 4.38 -11.78 -2.27
N ALA A 14 3.49 -12.77 -2.33
CA ALA A 14 3.64 -14.16 -2.81
C ALA A 14 4.22 -15.20 -1.84
N GLU A 15 3.35 -16.13 -1.41
CA GLU A 15 3.53 -17.60 -1.50
C GLU A 15 2.14 -18.29 -1.60
N PRO A 16 1.98 -19.37 -2.40
CA PRO A 16 0.74 -20.14 -2.45
C PRO A 16 0.66 -21.11 -1.26
N LEU A 17 -0.05 -20.71 -0.21
CA LEU A 17 -0.41 -21.60 0.90
C LEU A 17 -1.74 -22.30 0.61
N ASP A 18 -1.61 -23.61 0.46
CA ASP A 18 -2.68 -24.58 0.31
C ASP A 18 -3.73 -24.49 1.43
N GLN A 19 -4.95 -24.89 1.09
CA GLN A 19 -6.11 -25.08 1.97
C GLN A 19 -6.98 -23.83 2.32
N LYS A 20 -7.98 -23.62 1.45
CA LYS A 20 -9.36 -23.19 1.76
C LYS A 20 -9.56 -21.91 2.60
N TYR A 21 -8.96 -20.80 2.19
CA TYR A 21 -9.38 -19.47 2.66
C TYR A 21 -10.51 -18.94 1.78
N GLN A 22 -11.66 -18.66 2.40
CA GLN A 22 -12.82 -18.06 1.75
C GLN A 22 -12.41 -16.67 1.20
N GLN A 23 -12.25 -16.58 -0.12
CA GLN A 23 -11.81 -15.37 -0.81
C GLN A 23 -12.89 -14.30 -0.73
N VAL A 24 -12.76 -13.38 0.22
CA VAL A 24 -13.46 -12.10 0.15
C VAL A 24 -12.69 -11.18 -0.80
N SER A 25 -13.10 -11.20 -2.07
CA SER A 25 -12.57 -10.32 -3.12
C SER A 25 -13.24 -8.94 -3.05
N ILE A 26 -13.04 -8.23 -1.94
CA ILE A 26 -13.43 -6.82 -1.88
C ILE A 26 -12.42 -6.05 -2.74
N PRO A 27 -12.87 -5.27 -3.72
CA PRO A 27 -11.99 -4.53 -4.59
C PRO A 27 -11.23 -3.44 -3.82
N ILE A 28 -10.00 -3.15 -4.26
CA ILE A 28 -9.09 -2.25 -3.54
C ILE A 28 -9.64 -0.83 -3.35
N TYR A 29 -10.59 -0.39 -4.19
CA TYR A 29 -11.23 0.92 -4.02
C TYR A 29 -12.13 0.95 -2.78
N GLU A 30 -12.85 -0.15 -2.46
CA GLU A 30 -13.65 -0.21 -1.23
C GLU A 30 -12.76 -0.23 0.01
N TYR A 31 -11.63 -0.94 -0.04
CA TYR A 31 -10.64 -0.87 1.04
C TYR A 31 -10.03 0.52 1.20
N GLU A 32 -9.76 1.23 0.09
CA GLU A 32 -9.29 2.62 0.12
C GLU A 32 -10.30 3.52 0.85
N GLU A 33 -11.60 3.36 0.60
CA GLU A 33 -12.64 4.12 1.30
C GLU A 33 -12.75 3.76 2.78
N ILE A 34 -12.78 2.47 3.12
CA ILE A 34 -12.90 2.00 4.51
C ILE A 34 -11.69 2.42 5.34
N LEU A 35 -10.48 2.37 4.76
CA LEU A 35 -9.23 2.56 5.49
C LEU A 35 -8.66 3.99 5.38
N LYS A 36 -9.26 4.85 4.54
CA LYS A 36 -8.91 6.27 4.41
C LYS A 36 -8.86 6.96 5.77
N ASP A 37 -9.89 6.79 6.59
CA ASP A 37 -9.99 7.42 7.92
C ASP A 37 -9.01 6.84 8.95
N TYR A 38 -8.45 5.65 8.67
CA TYR A 38 -7.42 5.01 9.50
C TYR A 38 -5.99 5.39 9.07
N GLY A 39 -5.84 6.35 8.17
CA GLY A 39 -4.54 6.82 7.67
C GLY A 39 -3.92 5.90 6.63
N PHE A 40 -4.72 5.10 5.92
CA PHE A 40 -4.20 4.36 4.77
C PHE A 40 -4.28 5.19 3.50
N ILE A 41 -3.22 5.14 2.70
CA ILE A 41 -3.14 5.78 1.40
C ILE A 41 -2.75 4.80 0.32
N ARG A 42 -3.30 5.01 -0.87
CA ARG A 42 -2.96 4.19 -2.04
C ARG A 42 -1.78 4.80 -2.76
N CYS A 43 -0.61 4.15 -2.66
CA CYS A 43 0.61 4.57 -3.33
C CYS A 43 0.75 3.97 -4.74
N HIS A 44 0.14 2.80 -4.99
CA HIS A 44 0.17 2.10 -6.28
C HIS A 44 -1.22 1.60 -6.69
N GLN A 45 -1.43 1.22 -7.94
CA GLN A 45 -2.70 0.62 -8.39
C GLN A 45 -3.13 -0.61 -7.57
N SER A 46 -2.18 -1.27 -6.91
CA SER A 46 -2.40 -2.48 -6.13
C SER A 46 -1.91 -2.42 -4.68
N HIS A 47 -1.35 -1.29 -4.25
CA HIS A 47 -0.74 -1.17 -2.93
C HIS A 47 -1.39 -0.04 -2.15
N LEU A 48 -1.82 -0.39 -0.94
CA LEU A 48 -2.30 0.50 0.09
C LEU A 48 -1.32 0.43 1.26
N VAL A 49 -0.92 1.57 1.81
CA VAL A 49 0.05 1.65 2.90
C VAL A 49 -0.47 2.57 3.98
N ASN A 50 -0.22 2.21 5.24
CA ASN A 50 -0.53 3.10 6.36
C ASN A 50 0.55 4.17 6.47
N VAL A 51 0.14 5.42 6.50
CA VAL A 51 1.05 6.57 6.55
C VAL A 51 1.95 6.60 7.77
N ARG A 52 1.46 6.10 8.91
CA ARG A 52 2.20 6.05 10.17
C ARG A 52 3.38 5.08 10.10
N HIS A 53 3.36 4.16 9.15
CA HIS A 53 4.44 3.20 8.91
C HIS A 53 5.45 3.67 7.85
N ILE A 54 5.22 4.83 7.22
CA ILE A 54 6.16 5.40 6.26
C ILE A 54 7.31 6.05 7.04
N LYS A 55 8.52 5.61 6.74
CA LYS A 55 9.76 6.15 7.30
C LYS A 55 10.29 7.31 6.45
N SER A 56 10.33 7.15 5.13
CA SER A 56 10.78 8.21 4.22
C SER A 56 10.33 7.96 2.77
N TRP A 57 10.36 9.01 1.96
CA TRP A 57 10.18 8.92 0.51
C TRP A 57 11.54 8.97 -0.18
N LYS A 58 11.92 7.87 -0.83
CA LYS A 58 13.12 7.76 -1.66
C LYS A 58 12.85 8.17 -3.11
N ARG A 59 13.78 8.97 -3.66
CA ARG A 59 13.74 9.49 -5.04
C ARG A 59 14.92 9.07 -5.91
N GLU A 60 15.83 8.25 -5.37
CA GLU A 60 17.13 7.93 -5.99
C GLU A 60 17.02 7.08 -7.26
N TYR A 61 16.07 6.13 -7.30
CA TYR A 61 15.86 5.23 -8.45
C TYR A 61 14.43 5.29 -9.01
N GLY A 62 13.68 6.33 -8.66
CA GLY A 62 12.24 6.45 -8.89
C GLY A 62 11.51 6.90 -7.63
N ASP A 63 10.18 6.93 -7.66
CA ASP A 63 9.36 7.32 -6.51
C ASP A 63 9.01 6.09 -5.66
N PHE A 64 9.65 5.94 -4.49
CA PHE A 64 9.44 4.81 -3.57
C PHE A 64 9.18 5.26 -2.13
N LEU A 65 8.30 4.57 -1.42
CA LEU A 65 8.09 4.74 0.02
C LEU A 65 8.92 3.70 0.77
N LEU A 66 9.80 4.15 1.64
CA LEU A 66 10.49 3.31 2.61
C LEU A 66 9.65 3.24 3.89
N LEU A 67 9.35 2.03 4.35
CA LEU A 67 8.64 1.78 5.61
C LEU A 67 9.62 1.56 6.76
N TYR A 68 9.15 1.66 8.01
CA TYR A 68 9.98 1.38 9.19
C TYR A 68 10.51 -0.06 9.23
N ASP A 69 9.77 -1.00 8.65
CA ASP A 69 10.16 -2.42 8.52
C ASP A 69 11.24 -2.64 7.44
N GLY A 70 11.67 -1.59 6.74
CA GLY A 70 12.63 -1.67 5.63
C GLY A 70 12.02 -2.04 4.27
N THR A 71 10.72 -2.30 4.22
CA THR A 71 9.99 -2.55 2.96
C THR A 71 9.97 -1.30 2.07
N GLU A 72 10.15 -1.46 0.76
CA GLU A 72 10.10 -0.39 -0.23
C GLU A 72 8.90 -0.57 -1.16
N LEU A 73 7.98 0.41 -1.18
CA LEU A 73 6.78 0.37 -2.02
C LEU A 73 6.87 1.36 -3.18
N PRO A 74 6.71 0.92 -4.44
CA PRO A 74 6.72 1.81 -5.58
C PRO A 74 5.47 2.71 -5.60
N ILE A 75 5.66 3.97 -5.99
CA ILE A 75 4.60 4.95 -6.16
C ILE A 75 4.27 5.09 -7.65
N SER A 76 2.99 4.92 -8.01
CA SER A 76 2.54 5.20 -9.38
C SER A 76 2.57 6.71 -9.65
N ARG A 77 2.99 7.12 -10.86
CA ARG A 77 3.07 8.54 -11.25
C ARG A 77 1.79 9.34 -10.93
N GLY A 78 0.61 8.77 -11.21
CA GLY A 78 -0.68 9.43 -10.95
C GLY A 78 -1.11 9.49 -9.48
N LYS A 79 -0.45 8.76 -8.57
CA LYS A 79 -0.71 8.79 -7.12
C LYS A 79 0.36 9.57 -6.35
N ARG A 80 1.42 10.00 -7.02
CA ARG A 80 2.55 10.71 -6.43
C ARG A 80 2.15 12.00 -5.73
N ASP A 81 1.38 12.85 -6.40
CA ASP A 81 0.95 14.13 -5.84
C ASP A 81 0.08 13.93 -4.59
N ARG A 82 -0.78 12.91 -4.61
CA ARG A 82 -1.60 12.56 -3.44
C ARG A 82 -0.76 12.07 -2.26
N VAL A 83 0.21 11.19 -2.51
CA VAL A 83 1.14 10.70 -1.46
C VAL A 83 1.94 11.87 -0.88
N ARG A 84 2.41 12.80 -1.73
CA ARG A 84 3.14 14.00 -1.33
C ARG A 84 2.31 14.90 -0.42
N GLU A 85 1.07 15.18 -0.82
CA GLU A 85 0.17 16.03 -0.06
C GLU A 85 -0.09 15.45 1.33
N VAL A 86 -0.36 14.15 1.40
CA VAL A 86 -0.62 13.49 2.68
C VAL A 86 0.62 13.54 3.59
N LEU A 87 1.82 13.26 3.05
CA LEU A 87 3.08 13.35 3.82
C LEU A 87 3.41 14.76 4.30
N ASN A 88 3.02 15.81 3.56
CA ASN A 88 3.20 17.20 3.97
C ASN A 88 2.18 17.68 5.00
N THR A 89 1.06 16.97 5.15
CA THR A 89 -0.04 17.33 6.06
C THR A 89 0.12 16.69 7.45
N MET A 90 1.11 15.80 7.61
CA MET A 90 1.49 15.22 8.92
C MET A 90 2.37 16.18 9.70
#